data_AF-A0A9D0XKJ4-F1
#
_entry.id   AF-A0A9D0XKJ4-F1
#
_cell.length_a   1.000
_cell.length_b   1.000
_cell.length_c   1.000
_cell.angle_alpha   90.00
_cell.angle_beta   90.00
_cell.angle_gamma   90.00
#
_symmetry.space_group_name_H-M   'P 1'
#
loop_
_entity.id
_entity.type
_entity.pdbx_description
1 polymer ?
#
loop_
_entity_poly.entity_id
_entity_poly.type
_entity_poly.pdbx_seq_one_letter_code
_entity_poly.pdbx_strand_id
1 'polypeptide(L)' 'MSESIDTEQYRDRIATVDAEGKRKWIYPKKPKGHYYNLRKYVSYALLLFLFGMPFIK' A
#
# COMPACT_ATOMS: atom_id res chain seq x y z
N MET A 1 12.10 33.02 37.49
CA MET A 1 11.71 31.65 37.13
C MET A 1 11.12 31.73 35.73
N SER A 2 11.91 31.44 34.69
CA SER A 2 11.45 31.51 33.30
C SER A 2 10.68 30.24 32.96
N GLU A 3 9.41 30.40 32.59
CA GLU A 3 8.52 29.33 32.16
C GLU A 3 8.83 29.02 30.68
N SER A 4 9.51 27.90 30.41
CA SER A 4 9.75 27.42 29.05
C SER A 4 8.47 26.74 28.56
N ILE A 5 7.69 27.42 27.72
CA ILE A 5 6.56 26.80 27.01
C ILE A 5 7.15 25.87 25.96
N ASP A 6 7.31 24.60 26.32
CA ASP A 6 7.72 23.53 25.42
C ASP A 6 6.58 23.30 24.41
N THR A 7 6.69 23.96 23.26
CA THR A 7 5.66 23.96 22.19
C THR A 7 5.98 22.94 21.10
N GLU A 8 6.96 22.06 21.32
CA GLU A 8 7.39 21.09 20.31
C GLU A 8 6.58 19.79 20.41
N GLN A 9 5.42 19.75 19.73
CA GLN A 9 4.66 18.51 19.55
C GLN A 9 5.31 17.62 18.48
N TYR A 10 6.40 16.94 18.84
CA TYR A 10 7.09 16.02 17.94
C TYR A 10 6.69 14.57 18.19
N ARG A 11 5.99 13.97 17.21
CA ARG A 11 5.58 12.54 17.19
C ARG A 11 4.62 12.09 18.30
N ASP A 12 3.88 13.01 18.91
CA ASP A 12 2.87 12.69 19.94
C ASP A 12 1.63 11.95 19.41
N ARG A 13 1.57 11.62 18.11
CA ARG A 13 0.44 10.94 17.47
C ARG A 13 0.91 9.79 16.61
N ILE A 14 0.35 8.61 16.85
CA ILE A 14 0.56 7.42 16.04
C ILE A 14 -0.52 7.39 14.95
N ALA A 15 -0.13 7.29 13.67
CA ALA A 15 -1.05 7.35 12.52
C ALA A 15 -2.13 6.24 12.49
N THR A 16 -1.97 5.19 13.31
CA THR A 16 -2.87 4.03 13.38
C THR A 16 -3.78 4.04 14.61
N VAL A 17 -3.73 5.09 15.43
CA VAL A 17 -4.49 5.23 16.68
C VAL A 17 -5.35 6.50 16.60
N ASP A 18 -6.60 6.43 17.06
CA ASP A 18 -7.48 7.60 17.15
C ASP A 18 -7.17 8.45 18.40
N ALA A 19 -7.81 9.61 18.53
CA ALA A 19 -7.58 10.52 19.66
C ALA A 19 -8.02 9.93 21.03
N GLU A 20 -8.80 8.84 21.03
CA GLU A 20 -9.27 8.13 22.23
C GLU A 20 -8.41 6.90 22.55
N GLY A 21 -7.37 6.61 21.77
CA GLY A 21 -6.48 5.47 21.97
C GLY A 21 -6.95 4.15 21.32
N LYS A 22 -8.05 4.16 20.56
CA LYS A 22 -8.53 2.96 19.84
C LYS A 22 -7.80 2.78 18.52
N ARG A 23 -7.68 1.52 18.09
CA ARG A 23 -6.98 1.13 16.85
C ARG A 23 -7.81 1.45 15.61
N LYS A 24 -7.25 2.23 14.70
CA LYS A 24 -7.80 2.46 13.36
C LYS A 24 -7.32 1.36 12.40
N TRP A 25 -8.26 0.53 11.92
CA TRP A 25 -7.95 -0.45 10.88
C TRP A 25 -7.76 0.26 9.53
N ILE A 26 -6.61 0.01 8.88
CA ILE A 26 -6.30 0.53 7.56
C ILE A 26 -6.44 -0.59 6.54
N TYR A 27 -7.23 -0.35 5.49
CA TYR A 27 -7.45 -1.30 4.41
C TYR A 27 -6.66 -0.89 3.17
N PRO A 28 -6.02 -1.84 2.46
CA PRO A 28 -5.31 -1.54 1.24
C PRO A 28 -6.28 -1.09 0.15
N LYS A 29 -5.88 -0.07 -0.62
CA LYS A 29 -6.66 0.40 -1.75
C LYS A 29 -6.48 -0.53 -2.94
N LYS A 30 -7.58 -0.95 -3.56
CA LYS A 30 -7.52 -1.72 -4.80
C LYS A 30 -6.84 -0.89 -5.89
N PRO A 31 -5.75 -1.38 -6.50
CA PRO A 31 -5.07 -0.67 -7.57
C PRO A 31 -5.99 -0.58 -8.81
N LYS A 32 -6.02 0.60 -9.43
CA LYS A 32 -6.81 0.90 -10.64
C LYS A 32 -5.99 1.76 -11.58
N GLY A 33 -6.18 1.58 -12.89
CA GLY A 33 -5.55 2.40 -13.91
C GLY A 33 -4.96 1.61 -15.08
N HIS A 34 -4.56 2.32 -16.12
CA HIS A 34 -4.07 1.75 -17.37
C HIS A 34 -2.83 0.87 -17.16
N TYR A 35 -1.79 1.38 -16.48
CA TYR A 35 -0.56 0.63 -16.22
C TYR A 35 -0.76 -0.63 -15.36
N TYR A 36 -1.70 -0.61 -14.41
CA TYR A 36 -2.07 -1.81 -13.63
C TYR A 36 -2.69 -2.88 -14.52
N ASN A 37 -3.58 -2.47 -15.42
CA ASN A 37 -4.23 -3.38 -16.36
C ASN A 37 -3.24 -3.94 -17.37
N LEU A 38 -2.36 -3.11 -17.93
CA LEU A 38 -1.33 -3.56 -18.87
C LEU A 38 -0.41 -4.62 -18.26
N ARG A 39 0.07 -4.41 -17.03
CA ARG A 39 0.92 -5.41 -16.34
C ARG A 39 0.20 -6.75 -16.17
N LYS A 40 -1.10 -6.76 -15.85
CA LYS A 40 -1.86 -8.01 -15.75
C LYS A 40 -1.88 -8.76 -17.08
N TYR A 41 -2.13 -8.06 -18.20
CA TYR A 41 -2.13 -8.70 -19.52
C TYR A 41 -0.76 -9.25 -19.89
N VAL A 42 0.31 -8.49 -19.66
CA VAL A 42 1.69 -8.98 -19.86
C VAL A 42 1.95 -10.23 -19.01
N SER A 43 1.55 -10.22 -17.74
CA SER A 43 1.70 -11.38 -16.85
C SER A 43 0.95 -12.61 -17.40
N TYR A 44 -0.29 -12.45 -17.85
CA TYR A 44 -1.05 -13.57 -18.41
C TYR A 44 -0.44 -14.07 -19.71
N ALA A 45 0.02 -13.18 -20.59
CA ALA A 45 0.68 -13.57 -21.83
C ALA A 45 1.97 -14.37 -21.57
N LEU A 46 2.80 -13.92 -20.63
CA LEU A 46 4.05 -14.62 -20.26
C LEU A 46 3.77 -15.98 -19.63
N LEU A 47 2.73 -16.10 -18.79
CA LEU A 47 2.36 -17.39 -18.19
C LEU A 47 1.80 -18.36 -19.23
N LEU A 48 0.91 -17.89 -20.11
CA LEU A 48 0.40 -18.70 -21.22
C LEU A 48 1.53 -19.13 -22.16
N PHE A 49 2.51 -18.26 -22.40
CA PHE A 49 3.69 -18.62 -23.19
C PHE A 49 4.54 -19.67 -22.47
N LEU A 50 4.90 -19.44 -21.20
CA LEU A 50 5.76 -20.34 -20.43
C LEU A 50 5.18 -21.76 -20.33
N PHE A 51 3.89 -21.86 -19.99
CA PHE A 51 3.22 -23.15 -19.86
C PHE A 51 2.70 -23.69 -21.19
N GLY A 52 2.37 -22.83 -22.16
CA GLY A 52 1.89 -23.24 -23.48
C GLY A 52 3.00 -23.69 -24.41
N MET A 53 4.20 -23.12 -24.29
CA MET A 53 5.38 -23.48 -25.09
C MET A 53 5.64 -24.97 -25.22
N PRO A 54 5.67 -25.78 -24.13
CA PRO A 54 5.95 -27.21 -24.23
C PRO A 54 4.86 -28.02 -24.95
N PHE A 55 3.70 -27.43 -25.24
CA PHE A 55 2.59 -28.10 -25.93
C PHE A 55 2.52 -27.75 -27.43
N ILE A 56 3.40 -26.87 -27.91
CA ILE A 56 3.53 -26.53 -29.33
C ILE A 56 4.47 -27.58 -29.95
N LYS A 57 3.94 -28.46 -30.79
CA LYS A 57 4.67 -29.51 -31.52
C LYS A 57 5.00 -29.09 -32.95
#